data_AF-A0A830GR75-F1
#
_entry.id   AF-A0A830GR75-F1
#
_cell.length_a   1.000
_cell.length_b   1.000
_cell.length_c   1.000
_cell.angle_alpha   90.00
_cell.angle_beta   90.00
_cell.angle_gamma   90.00
#
_symmetry.space_group_name_H-M   'P 1'
#
loop_
_entity.id
_entity.type
_entity.pdbx_description
1 polymer ?
#
loop_
_entity_poly.entity_id
_entity_poly.type
_entity_poly.pdbx_seq_one_letter_code
_entity_poly.pdbx_strand_id
1 'polypeptide(L)' 'MTYHYECDGFCDHDGFRSGRPALTAEFNEDWYDSTPHGDQLRQEGYEPGDLVTLCPDCTHELLTQY' A
#
# COMPACT_ATOMS: atom_id res chain seq x y z
N MET A 1 -11.21 23.26 6.20
CA MET A 1 -10.99 21.95 6.83
C MET A 1 -10.27 21.09 5.81
N THR A 2 -8.99 20.80 6.04
CA THR A 2 -8.23 19.88 5.19
C THR A 2 -8.61 18.47 5.64
N TYR A 3 -9.23 17.69 4.76
CA TYR A 3 -9.53 16.29 5.05
C TYR A 3 -8.22 15.51 5.09
N HIS A 4 -7.93 14.90 6.23
CA HIS A 4 -6.90 13.88 6.33
C HIS A 4 -7.56 12.57 5.95
N TYR A 5 -7.07 11.97 4.87
CA TYR A 5 -7.43 10.62 4.48
C TYR A 5 -6.36 9.70 5.05
N GLU A 6 -6.79 8.59 5.64
CA GLU A 6 -5.90 7.51 6.06
C GLU A 6 -5.85 6.49 4.92
N CYS A 7 -4.65 6.14 4.49
CA CYS A 7 -4.40 5.08 3.52
C CYS A 7 -3.79 3.86 4.20
N ASP A 8 -3.87 2.74 3.51
CA ASP A 8 -3.14 1.52 3.78
C ASP A 8 -1.88 1.48 2.90
N GLY A 9 -0.83 0.76 3.32
CA GLY A 9 0.26 0.44 2.42
C GLY A 9 1.66 0.57 3.00
N PHE A 10 2.61 0.08 2.22
CA PHE A 10 3.97 -0.26 2.62
C PHE A 10 4.98 0.90 2.62
N CYS A 11 4.56 2.08 2.22
CA CYS A 11 5.44 3.08 1.59
C CYS A 11 5.76 4.24 2.53
N ASP A 12 5.48 4.08 3.83
CA ASP A 12 5.83 5.09 4.81
C ASP A 12 6.21 4.50 6.16
N HIS A 13 7.50 4.58 6.49
CA HIS A 13 8.05 4.23 7.79
C HIS A 13 8.05 5.40 8.78
N ASP A 14 7.75 6.64 8.35
CA ASP A 14 7.92 7.86 9.14
C ASP A 14 6.62 8.67 9.39
N GLY A 15 5.46 8.07 9.13
CA GLY A 15 4.20 8.45 9.82
C GLY A 15 3.34 9.52 9.14
N PHE A 16 3.40 9.67 7.82
CA PHE A 16 2.49 10.51 7.05
C PHE A 16 1.73 9.75 5.96
N ARG A 17 0.81 8.88 6.39
CA ARG A 17 -0.23 8.27 5.51
C ARG A 17 -1.31 9.27 5.10
N SER A 18 -0.92 10.47 4.67
CA SER A 18 -1.85 11.55 4.33
C SER A 18 -1.84 11.81 2.83
N GLY A 19 -2.98 11.63 2.18
CA GLY A 19 -3.16 11.88 0.76
C GLY A 19 -4.49 11.31 0.29
N ARG A 20 -5.11 11.86 -0.75
CA ARG A 20 -6.34 11.25 -1.30
C ARG A 20 -6.00 9.82 -1.75
N PRO A 21 -6.80 8.80 -1.37
CA PRO A 21 -6.63 7.45 -1.88
C PRO A 21 -6.49 7.46 -3.39
N ALA A 22 -5.45 6.79 -3.89
CA ALA A 22 -5.14 6.80 -5.32
C ALA A 22 -5.50 5.48 -5.99
N LEU A 23 -5.32 4.37 -5.27
CA LEU A 23 -5.60 3.03 -5.78
C LEU A 23 -6.11 2.14 -4.66
N THR A 24 -7.22 1.46 -4.89
CA THR A 24 -7.63 0.31 -4.06
C THR A 24 -7.39 -0.95 -4.88
N ALA A 25 -6.63 -1.89 -4.33
CA ALA A 25 -6.20 -3.09 -5.03
C ALA A 25 -6.21 -4.31 -4.13
N GLU A 26 -6.28 -5.48 -4.76
CA GLU A 26 -6.03 -6.78 -4.16
C GLU A 26 -4.81 -7.38 -4.86
N PHE A 27 -3.93 -8.03 -4.09
CA PHE A 27 -2.73 -8.66 -4.62
C PHE A 27 -2.87 -10.17 -4.57
N ASN A 28 -2.46 -10.85 -5.64
CA ASN A 28 -2.43 -12.30 -5.66
C ASN A 28 -1.30 -12.84 -4.75
N GLU A 29 -1.44 -14.10 -4.33
CA GLU A 29 -0.49 -14.77 -3.43
C GLU A 29 0.94 -14.75 -3.99
N ASP A 30 1.12 -15.03 -5.28
CA ASP A 30 2.45 -15.06 -5.90
C ASP A 30 3.19 -13.72 -5.77
N TRP A 31 2.53 -12.60 -6.05
CA TRP A 31 3.11 -11.27 -5.90
C TRP A 31 3.34 -10.93 -4.43
N TYR A 32 2.39 -11.28 -3.56
CA TYR A 32 2.44 -11.00 -2.14
C TYR A 32 3.58 -11.76 -1.43
N ASP A 33 3.92 -12.97 -1.89
CA ASP A 33 5.01 -13.78 -1.32
C ASP A 33 6.39 -13.51 -1.95
N SER A 34 6.43 -12.96 -3.16
CA SER A 34 7.69 -12.81 -3.91
C SER A 34 8.26 -11.39 -3.95
N THR A 35 7.52 -10.39 -3.46
CA THR A 35 7.94 -8.98 -3.57
C THR A 35 8.24 -8.34 -2.21
N PRO A 36 9.21 -7.40 -2.14
CA PRO A 36 9.46 -6.63 -0.92
C PRO A 36 8.23 -5.87 -0.40
N HIS A 37 7.36 -5.41 -1.31
CA HIS A 37 6.11 -4.75 -0.96
C HIS A 37 5.12 -5.70 -0.26
N GLY A 38 5.03 -6.96 -0.71
CA GLY A 38 4.25 -7.99 -0.03
C GLY A 38 4.75 -8.28 1.38
N ASP A 39 6.07 -8.34 1.59
CA ASP A 39 6.67 -8.48 2.93
C ASP A 39 6.32 -7.29 3.84
N GLN A 40 6.29 -6.07 3.30
CA GLN A 40 5.91 -4.88 4.06
C GLN A 40 4.41 -4.90 4.43
N LEU A 41 3.52 -5.26 3.51
CA LEU A 41 2.08 -5.43 3.81
C LEU A 41 1.86 -6.47 4.92
N ARG A 42 2.64 -7.56 4.93
CA ARG A 42 2.61 -8.58 5.98
C ARG A 42 3.02 -8.05 7.34
N GLN A 43 4.04 -7.21 7.40
CA GLN A 43 4.47 -6.55 8.64
C GLN A 43 3.41 -5.59 9.19
N GLU A 44 2.55 -5.05 8.32
CA GLU A 44 1.40 -4.25 8.70
C GLU A 44 0.16 -5.07 9.08
N GLY A 45 0.19 -6.39 8.90
CA GLY A 45 -0.87 -7.32 9.31
C GLY A 45 -1.91 -7.64 8.23
N TYR A 46 -1.67 -7.29 6.97
CA TYR A 46 -2.51 -7.71 5.85
C TYR A 46 -2.26 -9.16 5.48
N GLU A 47 -3.26 -9.84 4.93
CA GLU A 47 -3.17 -11.19 4.38
C GLU A 47 -3.29 -11.17 2.84
N PRO A 48 -2.86 -12.23 2.13
CA PRO A 48 -3.13 -12.36 0.71
C PRO A 48 -4.63 -12.31 0.41
N GLY A 49 -5.02 -11.53 -0.61
CA GLY A 49 -6.42 -11.32 -0.95
C GLY A 49 -7.12 -10.20 -0.17
N ASP A 50 -6.45 -9.57 0.79
CA ASP A 50 -6.99 -8.36 1.43
C ASP A 50 -7.06 -7.18 0.44
N LEU A 51 -8.10 -6.37 0.62
CA LEU A 51 -8.25 -5.10 -0.08
C LEU A 51 -7.39 -4.04 0.62
N VAL A 52 -6.41 -3.51 -0.11
CA VAL A 52 -5.48 -2.49 0.37
C VAL A 52 -5.74 -1.18 -0.37
N THR A 53 -5.91 -0.08 0.37
CA THR A 53 -6.10 1.26 -0.21
C THR A 53 -4.83 2.08 -0.16
N LEU A 54 -4.10 2.15 -1.26
CA LEU A 54 -2.82 2.84 -1.38
C LEU A 54 -2.95 4.36 -1.52
N CYS A 55 -2.04 5.05 -0.84
CA CYS A 55 -1.80 6.47 -1.04
C CYS A 55 -1.12 6.76 -2.40
N PRO A 56 -1.08 8.03 -2.86
CA PRO A 56 -0.51 8.38 -4.17
C PRO A 56 0.94 7.95 -4.34
N ASP A 57 1.78 8.13 -3.32
CA ASP A 57 3.21 7.80 -3.38
C ASP A 57 3.41 6.28 -3.49
N CYS A 58 2.66 5.52 -2.69
CA CYS A 58 2.58 4.06 -2.78
C CYS A 58 2.16 3.56 -4.15
N THR A 59 1.15 4.20 -4.73
CA THR A 59 0.64 3.86 -6.05
C THR A 59 1.69 4.16 -7.11
N HIS A 60 2.37 5.30 -6.99
CA HIS A 60 3.44 5.65 -7.91
C HIS A 60 4.61 4.65 -7.82
N GLU A 61 5.06 4.32 -6.62
CA GLU A 61 6.13 3.35 -6.39
C GLU A 61 5.79 2.00 -7.01
N LEU A 62 4.59 1.48 -6.70
CA LEU A 62 4.08 0.20 -7.21
C LEU A 62 4.04 0.14 -8.74
N LEU A 63 3.62 1.23 -9.39
CA LEU A 63 3.40 1.26 -10.84
C LEU A 63 4.64 1.61 -11.65
N THR A 64 5.70 2.13 -11.01
CA THR A 64 6.90 2.61 -11.71
C THR A 64 8.15 1.78 -11.44
N GLN A 65 8.18 0.97 -10.37
CA GLN A 65 9.23 -0.03 -10.18
C GLN A 65 8.93 -1.28 -11.02
N TYR A 66 9.50 -1.32 -12.23
CA TYR A 66 9.62 -2.51 -13.09
C TYR A 66 11.09 -2.77 -13.42
#